data_AF-A0A842W5C6-F1
#
_entry.id   AF-A0A842W5C6-F1
#
_cell.length_a   1.000
_cell.length_b   1.000
_cell.length_c   1.000
_cell.angle_alpha   90.00
_cell.angle_beta   90.00
_cell.angle_gamma   90.00
#
_symmetry.space_group_name_H-M   'P 1'
#
loop_
_entity.id
_entity.type
_entity.pdbx_description
1 polymer ?
#
loop_
_entity_poly.entity_id
_entity_poly.type
_entity_poly.pdbx_seq_one_letter_code
_entity_poly.pdbx_strand_id
1 'polypeptide(L)'
;MDANRITLILEPISKRVSIIKGNTIYDGLLALNYPIGALCGGQGKCGKCIVRILDEDKLVSEPTSAEKELLGAKKLSKGYRLACQTKIFGRTRVYLSENLLPSKSRILINGDLESLGITQKIKLDPRITKIQLTLDFSDLEDPKPDLTCFEESLKKSTPCGSDSINIDISANNSLYSILKSLPYDIRADNGDLSALFTKKDSKNWELFGILPKCQKLKLFGLAVDIGTTTIVGYLIDLESGEIASVSALLNPQVAIGEDLVSRITYIKKYNARDKAQHLLLDAINQIIEETTKKAKISRDLIVDVVIVGNTGMHHMFFGLPTEYLAKAPFVPVFKAPINISAENLHLILSHNVNVYSPPVIAGYVGTDTIGCAVSSNIHNFEKFSLLIDIGTNGELVIGNKYGLSTGSCAAGSALEGAHIQFGMRAAEGSIENVDIDRETLDPTIKVIGNVRPVGICG
;
A
#
# COMPACT_ATOMS: atom_id res chain seq x y z
N MET A 1 36.76 -13.11 -5.42
CA MET A 1 35.80 -12.34 -6.24
C MET A 1 35.18 -13.33 -7.21
N ASP A 2 33.88 -13.56 -7.13
CA ASP A 2 33.18 -14.51 -8.01
C ASP A 2 33.39 -14.14 -9.47
N ALA A 3 34.09 -15.00 -10.23
CA ALA A 3 34.41 -14.80 -11.65
C ALA A 3 33.18 -14.71 -12.58
N ASN A 4 31.97 -14.80 -12.01
CA ASN A 4 30.70 -14.87 -12.72
C ASN A 4 29.78 -13.65 -12.49
N ARG A 5 30.21 -12.64 -11.73
CA ARG A 5 29.44 -11.41 -11.50
C ARG A 5 29.93 -10.27 -12.38
N ILE A 6 28.97 -9.55 -12.97
CA ILE A 6 29.20 -8.43 -13.88
C ILE A 6 28.43 -7.20 -13.41
N THR A 7 28.95 -6.01 -13.73
CA THR A 7 28.34 -4.74 -13.34
C THR A 7 27.44 -4.22 -14.46
N LEU A 8 26.15 -4.09 -14.15
CA LEU A 8 25.18 -3.35 -14.96
C LEU A 8 25.05 -1.92 -14.40
N ILE A 9 25.15 -0.92 -15.27
CA ILE A 9 25.04 0.49 -14.92
C ILE A 9 23.80 1.05 -15.61
N LEU A 10 22.93 1.68 -14.82
CA LEU A 10 21.64 2.20 -15.27
C LEU A 10 21.68 3.73 -15.30
N GLU A 11 21.57 4.28 -16.50
CA GLU A 11 21.43 5.70 -16.77
C GLU A 11 19.96 6.03 -17.09
N PRO A 12 19.44 7.24 -16.80
CA PRO A 12 20.11 8.38 -16.15
C PRO A 12 20.19 8.29 -14.61
N ILE A 13 19.66 7.23 -14.00
CA ILE A 13 19.56 7.12 -12.52
C ILE A 13 20.90 6.85 -11.82
N SER A 14 22.02 6.72 -12.56
CA SER A 14 23.36 6.48 -12.04
C SER A 14 23.51 5.29 -11.08
N LYS A 15 22.60 4.30 -11.14
CA LYS A 15 22.66 3.10 -10.27
C LYS A 15 23.56 2.02 -10.86
N ARG A 16 24.27 1.30 -10.00
CA ARG A 16 25.11 0.15 -10.36
C ARG A 16 24.59 -1.09 -9.66
N VAL A 17 24.38 -2.17 -10.41
CA VAL A 17 23.93 -3.46 -9.88
C VAL A 17 24.88 -4.56 -10.28
N SER A 18 25.17 -5.45 -9.34
CA SER A 18 25.94 -6.67 -9.59
C SER A 18 24.98 -7.79 -9.95
N ILE A 19 25.12 -8.35 -11.15
CA ILE A 19 24.28 -9.45 -11.64
C ILE A 19 25.14 -10.64 -12.07
N ILE A 20 24.52 -11.82 -12.17
CA ILE A 20 25.22 -13.01 -12.66
C ILE A 20 25.29 -12.95 -14.19
N LYS A 21 26.46 -13.32 -14.74
CA LYS A 21 26.67 -13.44 -16.18
C LYS A 21 25.58 -14.30 -16.82
N GLY A 22 24.97 -13.81 -17.89
CA GLY A 22 23.87 -14.46 -18.60
C GLY A 22 22.46 -14.09 -18.10
N ASN A 23 22.34 -13.36 -16.99
CA ASN A 23 21.07 -12.73 -16.60
C ASN A 23 20.70 -11.60 -17.56
N THR A 24 19.41 -11.27 -17.58
CA THR A 24 18.86 -10.20 -18.38
C THR A 24 19.02 -8.83 -17.73
N ILE A 25 18.91 -7.75 -18.51
CA ILE A 25 18.83 -6.38 -17.98
C ILE A 25 17.64 -6.26 -17.02
N TYR A 26 16.53 -6.93 -17.35
CA TYR A 26 15.35 -7.01 -16.50
C TYR A 26 15.67 -7.62 -15.13
N ASP A 27 16.38 -8.75 -15.06
CA ASP A 27 16.80 -9.35 -13.79
C ASP A 27 17.63 -8.38 -12.94
N GLY A 28 18.50 -7.58 -13.56
CA GLY A 28 19.27 -6.54 -12.86
C GLY A 28 18.42 -5.39 -12.32
N LEU A 29 17.42 -4.96 -13.08
CA LEU A 29 16.43 -3.98 -12.61
C LEU A 29 15.58 -4.55 -11.47
N LEU A 30 15.21 -5.84 -11.54
CA LEU A 30 14.49 -6.54 -10.47
C LEU A 30 15.32 -6.68 -9.19
N ALA A 31 16.63 -6.90 -9.30
CA ALA A 31 17.54 -6.95 -8.16
C ALA A 31 17.64 -5.60 -7.44
N LEU A 32 17.30 -4.50 -8.11
CA LEU A 32 17.26 -3.15 -7.53
C LEU A 32 15.86 -2.75 -7.04
N ASN A 33 14.86 -3.64 -7.11
CA ASN A 33 13.44 -3.33 -6.92
C ASN A 33 12.98 -2.11 -7.75
N TYR A 34 13.59 -1.92 -8.92
CA TYR A 34 13.28 -0.77 -9.77
C TYR A 34 11.97 -1.05 -10.53
N PRO A 35 11.00 -0.12 -10.57
CA PRO A 35 9.74 -0.33 -11.28
C PRO A 35 10.00 -0.36 -12.79
N ILE A 36 9.69 -1.48 -13.43
CA ILE A 36 9.91 -1.67 -14.87
C ILE A 36 8.54 -1.72 -15.54
N GLY A 37 8.34 -0.94 -16.60
CA GLY A 37 7.15 -1.04 -17.46
C GLY A 37 7.09 -2.33 -18.29
N ALA A 38 7.57 -3.46 -17.78
CA ALA A 38 7.60 -4.75 -18.47
C ALA A 38 6.31 -5.54 -18.21
N LEU A 39 5.19 -5.03 -18.71
CA LEU A 39 3.83 -5.57 -18.51
C LEU A 39 3.77 -7.11 -18.62
N CYS A 40 4.37 -7.69 -19.67
CA CYS A 40 4.38 -9.15 -19.88
C CYS A 40 5.22 -10.02 -18.90
N GLY A 41 5.70 -9.50 -17.76
CA GLY A 41 6.47 -10.28 -16.76
C GLY A 41 7.76 -10.90 -17.31
N GLY A 42 8.37 -10.23 -18.29
CA GLY A 42 9.60 -10.67 -18.93
C GLY A 42 9.46 -11.66 -20.10
N GLN A 43 8.24 -11.99 -20.54
CA GLN A 43 7.99 -12.95 -21.63
C GLN A 43 8.29 -12.42 -23.05
N GLY A 44 8.66 -11.14 -23.20
CA GLY A 44 8.97 -10.55 -24.51
C GLY A 44 7.75 -10.26 -25.39
N LYS A 45 6.54 -10.11 -24.83
CA LYS A 45 5.30 -9.94 -25.60
C LYS A 45 4.77 -8.51 -25.71
N CYS A 46 5.07 -7.63 -24.74
CA CYS A 46 4.44 -6.30 -24.67
C CYS A 46 5.21 -5.18 -25.40
N GLY A 47 6.53 -5.36 -25.62
CA GLY A 47 7.39 -4.33 -26.23
C GLY A 47 7.61 -3.07 -25.40
N LYS A 48 7.19 -3.04 -24.12
CA LYS A 48 7.22 -1.82 -23.29
C LYS A 48 8.52 -1.64 -22.47
N CYS A 49 9.31 -2.70 -22.27
CA CYS A 49 10.57 -2.64 -21.51
C CYS A 49 11.79 -2.19 -22.33
N ILE A 50 11.63 -1.14 -23.13
CA ILE A 50 12.64 -0.71 -24.09
C ILE A 50 13.78 0.00 -23.35
N VAL A 51 15.00 -0.46 -23.60
CA VAL A 51 16.24 0.17 -23.12
C VAL A 51 17.18 0.45 -24.29
N ARG A 52 18.14 1.35 -24.11
CA ARG A 52 19.21 1.57 -25.10
C ARG A 52 20.55 1.16 -24.53
N ILE A 53 21.26 0.27 -25.22
CA ILE A 53 22.63 -0.10 -24.86
C ILE A 53 23.55 1.07 -25.23
N LEU A 54 24.35 1.52 -24.27
CA LEU A 54 25.27 2.65 -24.44
C LEU A 54 26.67 2.22 -24.86
N ASP A 55 27.08 1.00 -24.50
CA ASP A 55 28.43 0.50 -24.80
C ASP A 55 28.52 -0.04 -26.23
N GLU A 56 29.59 0.34 -26.93
CA GLU A 56 29.86 -0.04 -28.33
C GLU A 56 30.28 -1.50 -28.48
N ASP A 57 30.99 -2.04 -27.47
CA ASP A 57 31.46 -3.43 -27.43
C ASP A 57 30.33 -4.45 -27.25
N LYS A 58 29.09 -3.99 -27.00
CA LYS A 58 27.84 -4.77 -26.92
C LYS A 58 28.03 -6.15 -26.31
N LEU A 59 28.52 -6.21 -25.06
CA LEU A 59 28.69 -7.46 -24.29
C LEU A 59 27.33 -8.04 -23.84
N VAL A 60 26.40 -8.16 -24.77
CA VAL A 60 25.02 -8.58 -24.59
C VAL A 60 24.65 -9.63 -25.66
N SER A 61 23.57 -10.38 -25.46
CA SER A 61 23.09 -11.35 -26.44
C SER A 61 22.64 -10.71 -27.75
N GLU A 62 22.68 -11.49 -28.82
CA GLU A 62 22.05 -11.12 -30.09
C GLU A 62 20.53 -10.86 -29.94
N PRO A 63 19.93 -10.03 -30.81
CA PRO A 63 18.48 -9.77 -30.79
C PRO A 63 17.66 -11.04 -31.02
N THR A 64 16.75 -11.31 -30.08
CA THR A 64 15.77 -12.41 -30.16
C THR A 64 14.72 -12.17 -31.27
N SER A 65 13.95 -13.21 -31.62
CA SER A 65 12.83 -13.08 -32.57
C SER A 65 11.79 -12.05 -32.10
N ALA A 66 11.43 -12.09 -30.81
CA ALA A 66 10.50 -11.14 -30.19
C ALA A 66 11.02 -9.68 -30.29
N GLU A 67 12.31 -9.46 -30.11
CA GLU A 67 12.91 -8.13 -30.26
C GLU A 67 12.85 -7.63 -31.70
N LYS A 68 13.09 -8.51 -32.68
CA LYS A 68 13.01 -8.16 -34.11
C LYS A 68 11.58 -7.78 -34.51
N GLU A 69 10.59 -8.53 -34.02
CA GLU A 69 9.17 -8.29 -34.29
C GLU A 69 8.67 -6.98 -33.67
N LEU A 70 8.96 -6.75 -32.38
CA LEU A 70 8.38 -5.63 -31.63
C LEU A 70 9.12 -4.29 -31.82
N LEU A 71 10.45 -4.31 -32.01
CA LEU A 71 11.25 -3.09 -32.14
C LEU A 71 11.52 -2.72 -33.60
N GLY A 72 11.59 -3.70 -34.48
CA GLY A 72 11.97 -3.52 -35.88
C GLY A 72 13.45 -3.17 -36.08
N ALA A 73 13.93 -3.31 -37.32
CA ALA A 73 15.34 -3.14 -37.67
C ALA A 73 15.92 -1.75 -37.34
N LYS A 74 15.12 -0.69 -37.49
CA LYS A 74 15.53 0.71 -37.28
C LYS A 74 15.82 1.04 -35.81
N LYS A 75 15.10 0.46 -34.86
CA LYS A 75 15.37 0.66 -33.43
C LYS A 75 16.55 -0.19 -32.98
N LEU A 76 16.62 -1.44 -33.44
CA LEU A 76 17.74 -2.34 -33.14
C LEU A 76 19.09 -1.77 -33.61
N SER A 77 19.14 -1.18 -34.81
CA SER A 77 20.37 -0.56 -35.33
C SER A 77 20.86 0.63 -34.49
N LYS A 78 19.94 1.32 -33.81
CA LYS A 78 20.24 2.42 -32.87
C LYS A 78 20.56 1.95 -31.44
N GLY A 79 20.70 0.64 -31.23
CA GLY A 79 21.06 0.06 -29.94
C GLY A 79 19.88 -0.10 -28.97
N TYR A 80 18.64 0.07 -29.42
CA TYR A 80 17.47 -0.21 -28.58
C TYR A 80 17.22 -1.71 -28.49
N ARG A 81 16.89 -2.18 -27.29
CA ARG A 81 16.69 -3.59 -26.95
C ARG A 81 15.54 -3.74 -25.96
N LEU A 82 15.03 -4.97 -25.79
CA LEU A 82 14.08 -5.28 -24.72
C LEU A 82 14.86 -5.73 -23.49
N ALA A 83 14.68 -5.05 -22.36
CA ALA A 83 15.39 -5.36 -21.12
C ALA A 83 15.17 -6.82 -20.68
N CYS A 84 13.98 -7.37 -20.91
CA CYS A 84 13.65 -8.75 -20.52
C CYS A 84 14.22 -9.84 -21.43
N GLN A 85 14.68 -9.51 -22.63
CA GLN A 85 15.24 -10.47 -23.58
C GLN A 85 16.76 -10.36 -23.70
N THR A 86 17.31 -9.21 -23.33
CA THR A 86 18.74 -8.92 -23.48
C THR A 86 19.54 -9.49 -22.32
N LYS A 87 20.27 -10.59 -22.58
CA LYS A 87 21.21 -11.17 -21.61
C LYS A 87 22.53 -10.42 -21.63
N ILE A 88 23.17 -10.29 -20.48
CA ILE A 88 24.42 -9.54 -20.30
C ILE A 88 25.57 -10.49 -20.01
N PHE A 89 26.70 -10.32 -20.71
CA PHE A 89 27.88 -11.18 -20.59
C PHE A 89 29.13 -10.46 -20.08
N GLY A 90 29.08 -9.14 -19.93
CA GLY A 90 30.17 -8.31 -19.41
C GLY A 90 29.66 -7.03 -18.77
N ARG A 91 30.56 -6.11 -18.43
CA ARG A 91 30.15 -4.77 -17.94
C ARG A 91 29.29 -4.10 -19.01
N THR A 92 28.14 -3.57 -18.64
CA THR A 92 27.22 -2.94 -19.60
C THR A 92 26.53 -1.72 -19.00
N ARG A 93 26.58 -0.61 -19.74
CA ARG A 93 25.83 0.63 -19.50
C ARG A 93 24.56 0.63 -20.36
N VAL A 94 23.45 0.90 -19.71
CA VAL A 94 22.13 0.90 -20.31
C VAL A 94 21.41 2.19 -19.94
N TYR A 95 20.82 2.84 -20.95
CA TYR A 95 19.92 3.96 -20.75
C TYR A 95 18.47 3.48 -20.67
N LEU A 96 17.80 3.83 -19.59
CA LEU A 96 16.39 3.61 -19.38
C LEU A 96 15.59 4.60 -20.21
N SER A 97 14.76 4.11 -21.14
CA SER A 97 13.88 4.97 -21.93
C SER A 97 12.85 5.66 -21.02
N GLU A 98 12.24 6.76 -21.45
CA GLU A 98 11.26 7.52 -20.66
C GLU A 98 10.12 6.67 -20.08
N ASN A 99 9.66 5.66 -20.82
CA ASN A 99 8.62 4.72 -20.37
C ASN A 99 9.05 3.82 -19.18
N LEU A 100 10.36 3.77 -18.88
CA LEU A 100 10.95 3.05 -17.75
C LEU A 100 11.40 4.01 -16.64
N LEU A 101 11.40 5.31 -16.88
CA LEU A 101 11.56 6.29 -15.83
C LEU A 101 10.19 6.43 -15.16
N PRO A 102 10.09 6.35 -13.81
CA PRO A 102 8.85 6.65 -13.13
C PRO A 102 8.42 8.05 -13.54
N SER A 103 7.39 8.13 -14.39
CA SER A 103 6.70 9.37 -14.68
C SER A 103 6.13 9.88 -13.35
N LYS A 104 5.96 11.19 -13.20
CA LYS A 104 5.09 11.73 -12.14
C LYS A 104 3.66 11.26 -12.46
N SER A 105 3.34 10.01 -12.17
CA SER A 105 1.99 9.48 -12.30
C SER A 105 1.15 10.28 -11.34
N ARG A 106 0.15 10.99 -11.86
CA ARG A 106 -0.79 11.72 -11.03
C ARG A 106 -1.71 10.68 -10.42
N ILE A 107 -1.33 10.15 -9.27
CA ILE A 107 -2.24 9.31 -8.51
C ILE A 107 -3.36 10.25 -8.05
N LEU A 108 -4.57 9.98 -8.53
CA LEU A 108 -5.76 10.73 -8.13
C LEU A 108 -6.01 10.41 -6.67
N ILE A 109 -5.57 11.32 -5.80
CA ILE A 109 -5.62 11.18 -4.34
C ILE A 109 -6.92 11.76 -3.77
N ASN A 110 -7.59 12.62 -4.52
CA ASN A 110 -8.83 13.25 -4.12
C ASN A 110 -10.00 12.63 -4.88
N GLY A 111 -10.78 11.79 -4.20
CA GLY A 111 -12.16 11.51 -4.61
C GLY A 111 -13.01 12.72 -4.24
N ASP A 112 -13.75 13.26 -5.19
CA ASP A 112 -14.66 14.38 -4.97
C ASP A 112 -15.97 13.87 -4.34
N LEU A 113 -15.89 13.50 -3.06
CA LEU A 113 -17.05 13.05 -2.28
C LEU A 113 -18.10 14.17 -2.12
N GLU A 114 -17.65 15.43 -2.18
CA GLU A 114 -18.53 16.61 -2.17
C GLU A 114 -19.35 16.72 -3.47
N SER A 115 -18.79 16.46 -4.64
CA SER A 115 -19.56 16.45 -5.90
C SER A 115 -20.54 15.29 -6.02
N LEU A 116 -20.36 14.22 -5.25
CA LEU A 116 -21.34 13.14 -5.10
C LEU A 116 -22.46 13.49 -4.09
N GLY A 117 -22.38 14.64 -3.40
CA GLY A 117 -23.39 15.08 -2.43
C GLY A 117 -23.43 14.24 -1.14
N ILE A 118 -22.42 13.39 -0.91
CA ILE A 118 -22.35 12.50 0.25
C ILE A 118 -21.74 13.28 1.42
N THR A 119 -22.55 14.11 2.07
CA THR A 119 -22.19 14.78 3.33
C THR A 119 -22.69 13.96 4.53
N GLN A 120 -22.22 12.72 4.65
CA GLN A 120 -22.51 11.95 5.87
C GLN A 120 -21.61 12.43 7.00
N LYS A 121 -22.21 13.05 8.02
CA LYS A 121 -21.55 13.23 9.33
C LYS A 121 -21.41 11.85 9.98
N ILE A 122 -20.23 11.25 9.85
CA ILE A 122 -19.90 10.00 10.54
C ILE A 122 -19.78 10.30 12.03
N LYS A 123 -20.53 9.56 12.86
CA LYS A 123 -20.32 9.59 14.32
C LYS A 123 -19.00 8.88 14.61
N LEU A 124 -18.03 9.62 15.14
CA LEU A 124 -16.74 9.06 15.51
C LEU A 124 -16.89 8.18 16.76
N ASP A 125 -16.48 6.92 16.65
CA ASP A 125 -16.31 5.95 17.74
C ASP A 125 -15.00 5.18 17.50
N PRO A 126 -13.83 5.85 17.60
CA PRO A 126 -12.56 5.19 17.39
C PRO A 126 -12.37 4.05 18.41
N ARG A 127 -11.71 2.97 17.99
CA ARG A 127 -11.40 1.84 18.89
C ARG A 127 -10.35 2.21 19.94
N ILE A 128 -9.66 3.34 19.74
CA ILE A 128 -8.63 3.87 20.60
C ILE A 128 -9.14 5.12 21.32
N THR A 129 -8.83 5.23 22.61
CA THR A 129 -8.99 6.45 23.39
C THR A 129 -7.75 6.73 24.22
N LYS A 130 -7.62 7.96 24.73
CA LYS A 130 -6.57 8.35 25.65
C LYS A 130 -7.15 8.97 26.91
N ILE A 131 -6.48 8.75 28.03
CA ILE A 131 -6.76 9.42 29.31
C ILE A 131 -5.50 10.18 29.70
N GLN A 132 -5.65 11.48 29.91
CA GLN A 132 -4.57 12.33 30.41
C GLN A 132 -4.38 12.07 31.90
N LEU A 133 -3.13 11.92 32.31
CA LEU A 133 -2.74 11.64 33.69
C LEU A 133 -1.70 12.64 34.16
N THR A 134 -1.83 13.02 35.42
CA THR A 134 -0.76 13.66 36.20
C THR A 134 -0.48 12.72 37.35
N LEU A 135 0.68 12.06 37.34
CA LEU A 135 1.02 11.05 38.34
C LEU A 135 1.42 11.69 39.67
N ASP A 136 0.86 11.13 40.74
CA ASP A 136 1.37 11.34 42.10
C ASP A 136 2.52 10.35 42.34
N PHE A 137 3.75 10.85 42.46
CA PHE A 137 4.91 9.99 42.73
C PHE A 137 4.93 9.50 44.18
N SER A 138 5.59 8.36 44.39
CA SER A 138 5.97 7.90 45.72
C SER A 138 6.92 8.89 46.39
N ASP A 139 6.82 9.02 47.71
CA ASP A 139 7.76 9.80 48.53
C ASP A 139 8.43 8.93 49.60
N LEU A 140 9.18 9.56 50.51
CA LEU A 140 9.89 8.84 51.59
C LEU A 140 8.93 8.25 52.64
N GLU A 141 7.72 8.81 52.78
CA GLU A 141 6.71 8.36 53.74
C GLU A 141 5.84 7.24 53.14
N ASP A 142 5.67 7.21 51.81
CA ASP A 142 4.89 6.23 51.05
C ASP A 142 5.65 5.72 49.79
N PRO A 143 6.63 4.81 49.96
CA PRO A 143 7.45 4.30 48.86
C PRO A 143 6.71 3.25 48.01
N LYS A 144 5.78 3.70 47.18
CA LYS A 144 4.97 2.87 46.27
C LYS A 144 5.73 2.48 44.98
N PRO A 145 5.44 1.29 44.41
CA PRO A 145 5.90 0.94 43.07
C PRO A 145 5.32 1.86 41.98
N ASP A 146 6.10 2.13 40.94
CA ASP A 146 5.70 2.98 39.80
C ASP A 146 4.35 2.56 39.16
N LEU A 147 4.10 1.25 39.04
CA LEU A 147 2.83 0.73 38.52
C LEU A 147 1.65 1.07 39.45
N THR A 148 1.83 0.97 40.76
CA THR A 148 0.79 1.32 41.74
C THR A 148 0.47 2.81 41.67
N CYS A 149 1.49 3.68 41.57
CA CYS A 149 1.28 5.11 41.39
C CYS A 149 0.49 5.42 40.10
N PHE A 150 0.82 4.73 39.01
CA PHE A 150 0.11 4.85 37.74
C PHE A 150 -1.37 4.41 37.86
N GLU A 151 -1.63 3.24 38.46
CA GLU A 151 -2.98 2.70 38.65
C GLU A 151 -3.86 3.61 39.53
N GLU A 152 -3.30 4.15 40.62
CA GLU A 152 -4.00 5.09 41.50
C GLU A 152 -4.33 6.39 40.76
N SER A 153 -3.37 6.94 40.01
CA SER A 153 -3.57 8.17 39.23
C SER A 153 -4.60 7.97 38.12
N LEU A 154 -4.60 6.81 37.47
CA LEU A 154 -5.58 6.45 36.45
C LEU A 154 -7.00 6.33 37.02
N LYS A 155 -7.15 5.73 38.20
CA LYS A 155 -8.45 5.65 38.90
C LYS A 155 -8.99 7.03 39.28
N LYS A 156 -8.12 8.00 39.59
CA LYS A 156 -8.53 9.38 39.88
C LYS A 156 -8.99 10.13 38.61
N SER A 157 -8.33 9.90 37.48
CA SER A 157 -8.63 10.59 36.22
C SER A 157 -9.73 9.93 35.37
N THR A 158 -10.18 8.73 35.73
CA THR A 158 -11.26 8.04 35.02
C THR A 158 -12.64 8.56 35.45
N PRO A 159 -13.58 8.82 34.52
CA PRO A 159 -14.93 9.24 34.88
C PRO A 159 -15.68 8.17 35.71
N CYS A 160 -16.29 8.59 36.83
CA CYS A 160 -17.15 7.74 37.66
C CYS A 160 -18.64 7.90 37.27
N GLY A 161 -19.43 6.81 37.24
CA GLY A 161 -20.88 6.85 37.00
C GLY A 161 -21.35 6.00 35.82
N SER A 162 -22.44 6.39 35.14
CA SER A 162 -22.99 5.67 33.97
C SER A 162 -22.07 5.65 32.74
N ASP A 163 -21.08 6.55 32.71
CA ASP A 163 -20.04 6.65 31.67
C ASP A 163 -18.72 5.98 32.10
N SER A 164 -18.74 5.16 33.15
CA SER A 164 -17.54 4.47 33.63
C SER A 164 -17.02 3.49 32.59
N ILE A 165 -15.78 3.70 32.16
CA ILE A 165 -15.02 2.75 31.35
C ILE A 165 -14.37 1.74 32.29
N ASN A 166 -14.57 0.44 32.05
CA ASN A 166 -13.84 -0.57 32.79
C ASN A 166 -12.45 -0.73 32.18
N ILE A 167 -11.43 -0.32 32.92
CA ILE A 167 -10.04 -0.45 32.50
C ILE A 167 -9.46 -1.75 33.04
N ASP A 168 -9.08 -2.61 32.11
CA ASP A 168 -8.37 -3.85 32.37
C ASP A 168 -6.85 -3.60 32.24
N ILE A 169 -6.16 -3.66 33.38
CA ILE A 169 -4.69 -3.71 33.47
C ILE A 169 -4.31 -5.15 33.84
N SER A 170 -4.55 -6.07 32.93
CA SER A 170 -4.16 -7.47 33.09
C SER A 170 -2.75 -7.71 32.54
N ALA A 171 -2.06 -8.70 33.11
CA ALA A 171 -0.76 -9.14 32.62
C ALA A 171 -0.88 -9.72 31.19
N ASN A 172 -0.53 -8.92 30.21
CA ASN A 172 -0.50 -9.27 28.79
C ASN A 172 0.83 -8.76 28.16
N ASN A 173 1.01 -9.01 26.86
CA ASN A 173 2.22 -8.56 26.15
C ASN A 173 2.34 -7.03 26.11
N SER A 174 1.23 -6.30 26.03
CA SER A 174 1.22 -4.83 25.99
C SER A 174 1.68 -4.23 27.31
N LEU A 175 1.13 -4.69 28.44
CA LEU A 175 1.55 -4.31 29.78
C LEU A 175 3.01 -4.69 30.01
N TYR A 176 3.43 -5.88 29.60
CA TYR A 176 4.84 -6.29 29.70
C TYR A 176 5.77 -5.33 28.95
N SER A 177 5.40 -4.87 27.74
CA SER A 177 6.16 -3.86 27.00
C SER A 177 6.16 -2.51 27.71
N ILE A 178 5.01 -2.07 28.23
CA ILE A 178 4.89 -0.81 28.99
C ILE A 178 5.77 -0.83 30.24
N LEU A 179 5.77 -1.93 31.01
CA LEU A 179 6.54 -2.04 32.24
C LEU A 179 8.06 -1.88 32.05
N LYS A 180 8.58 -2.16 30.84
CA LYS A 180 10.00 -1.96 30.51
C LYS A 180 10.37 -0.48 30.42
N SER A 181 9.46 0.37 29.96
CA SER A 181 9.70 1.81 29.76
C SER A 181 9.06 2.67 30.84
N LEU A 182 8.08 2.15 31.59
CA LEU A 182 7.26 2.89 32.55
C LEU A 182 8.07 3.78 33.49
N PRO A 183 9.14 3.32 34.17
CA PRO A 183 9.90 4.18 35.09
C PRO A 183 10.51 5.42 34.42
N TYR A 184 10.87 5.32 33.15
CA TYR A 184 11.45 6.41 32.38
C TYR A 184 10.35 7.33 31.85
N ASP A 185 9.27 6.77 31.31
CA ASP A 185 8.18 7.51 30.71
C ASP A 185 7.46 8.39 31.74
N ILE A 186 7.21 7.88 32.95
CA ILE A 186 6.55 8.66 34.00
C ILE A 186 7.43 9.81 34.51
N ARG A 187 8.76 9.63 34.53
CA ARG A 187 9.70 10.65 35.05
C ARG A 187 10.12 11.67 33.98
N ALA A 188 9.95 11.35 32.69
CA ALA A 188 10.38 12.21 31.59
C ALA A 188 9.73 13.60 31.61
N ASP A 189 8.49 13.71 32.13
CA ASP A 189 7.75 14.97 32.22
C ASP A 189 7.08 15.16 33.59
N ASN A 190 7.77 14.74 34.65
CA ASN A 190 7.31 14.90 36.03
C ASN A 190 5.87 14.40 36.27
N GLY A 191 5.54 13.25 35.69
CA GLY A 191 4.25 12.60 35.86
C GLY A 191 3.20 12.98 34.82
N ASP A 192 3.49 13.90 33.89
CA ASP A 192 2.57 14.28 32.83
C ASP A 192 2.63 13.34 31.61
N LEU A 193 1.56 12.59 31.38
CA LEU A 193 1.48 11.63 30.29
C LEU A 193 0.04 11.37 29.82
N SER A 194 -0.09 10.67 28.70
CA SER A 194 -1.35 10.11 28.22
C SER A 194 -1.29 8.60 28.20
N ALA A 195 -2.21 7.94 28.90
CA ALA A 195 -2.41 6.50 28.83
C ALA A 195 -3.34 6.18 27.66
N LEU A 196 -2.97 5.21 26.84
CA LEU A 196 -3.69 4.81 25.63
C LEU A 196 -4.44 3.50 25.85
N PHE A 197 -5.72 3.47 25.48
CA PHE A 197 -6.60 2.32 25.67
C PHE A 197 -7.25 1.89 24.36
N THR A 198 -7.39 0.58 24.19
CA THR A 198 -8.10 -0.04 23.07
C THR A 198 -9.37 -0.74 23.56
N LYS A 199 -10.46 -0.63 22.80
CA LYS A 199 -11.78 -1.16 23.13
C LYS A 199 -11.82 -2.68 22.89
N LYS A 200 -11.96 -3.48 23.95
CA LYS A 200 -12.19 -4.94 23.86
C LYS A 200 -13.64 -5.26 23.51
N ASP A 201 -14.58 -4.58 24.17
CA ASP A 201 -16.01 -4.69 23.93
C ASP A 201 -16.74 -3.38 24.27
N SER A 202 -18.07 -3.39 24.38
CA SER A 202 -18.87 -2.19 24.63
C SER A 202 -18.48 -1.40 25.90
N LYS A 203 -17.85 -2.03 26.90
CA LYS A 203 -17.52 -1.39 28.19
C LYS A 203 -16.10 -1.63 28.68
N ASN A 204 -15.42 -2.66 28.18
CA ASN A 204 -14.07 -3.03 28.61
C ASN A 204 -13.01 -2.46 27.68
N TRP A 205 -11.99 -1.85 28.28
CA TRP A 205 -10.88 -1.20 27.61
C TRP A 205 -9.56 -1.72 28.18
N GLU A 206 -8.58 -1.90 27.31
CA GLU A 206 -7.28 -2.47 27.65
C GLU A 206 -6.19 -1.44 27.42
N LEU A 207 -5.30 -1.29 28.40
CA LEU A 207 -4.11 -0.46 28.28
C LEU A 207 -3.16 -1.08 27.26
N PHE A 208 -2.79 -0.32 26.23
CA PHE A 208 -1.83 -0.78 25.22
C PHE A 208 -0.63 0.15 25.04
N GLY A 209 -0.64 1.38 25.58
CA GLY A 209 0.50 2.27 25.47
C GLY A 209 0.48 3.45 26.42
N ILE A 210 1.62 4.12 26.53
CA ILE A 210 1.82 5.37 27.26
C ILE A 210 2.56 6.33 26.33
N LEU A 211 2.10 7.57 26.29
CA LEU A 211 2.77 8.66 25.59
C LEU A 211 3.20 9.73 26.60
N PRO A 212 4.51 9.87 26.89
CA PRO A 212 4.99 11.01 27.65
C PRO A 212 4.78 12.30 26.85
N LYS A 213 4.59 13.44 27.52
CA LYS A 213 4.60 14.77 26.88
C LYS A 213 3.50 15.02 25.84
N CYS A 214 2.30 14.47 26.06
CA CYS A 214 1.26 14.37 25.01
C CYS A 214 -0.13 14.91 25.35
N GLN A 215 -0.37 15.65 26.45
CA GLN A 215 -1.73 16.10 26.80
C GLN A 215 -2.50 16.72 25.62
N LYS A 216 -1.84 17.56 24.81
CA LYS A 216 -2.48 18.27 23.69
C LYS A 216 -2.26 17.64 22.31
N LEU A 217 -1.59 16.49 22.24
CA LEU A 217 -1.25 15.88 20.96
C LEU A 217 -2.40 15.01 20.44
N LYS A 218 -2.80 15.26 19.20
CA LYS A 218 -3.81 14.51 18.48
C LYS A 218 -3.30 13.10 18.18
N LEU A 219 -4.20 12.12 18.23
CA LEU A 219 -3.92 10.75 17.81
C LEU A 219 -4.36 10.55 16.38
N PHE A 220 -3.61 9.73 15.64
CA PHE A 220 -3.86 9.47 14.24
C PHE A 220 -4.03 7.97 13.98
N GLY A 221 -4.85 7.66 12.98
CA GLY A 221 -4.95 6.34 12.37
C GLY A 221 -4.40 6.38 10.95
N LEU A 222 -3.95 5.23 10.44
CA LEU A 222 -3.56 5.07 9.04
C LEU A 222 -4.50 4.06 8.36
N ALA A 223 -5.24 4.50 7.34
CA ALA A 223 -5.98 3.60 6.46
C ALA A 223 -5.17 3.36 5.19
N VAL A 224 -4.89 2.10 4.85
CA VAL A 224 -4.10 1.73 3.68
C VAL A 224 -4.92 0.85 2.73
N ASP A 225 -5.05 1.28 1.49
CA ASP A 225 -5.55 0.46 0.39
C ASP A 225 -4.38 -0.12 -0.40
N ILE A 226 -4.25 -1.45 -0.38
CA ILE A 226 -3.23 -2.20 -1.10
C ILE A 226 -3.82 -2.71 -2.41
N GLY A 227 -3.87 -1.81 -3.39
CA GLY A 227 -4.25 -2.16 -4.76
C GLY A 227 -3.15 -2.95 -5.48
N THR A 228 -3.54 -3.65 -6.54
CA THR A 228 -2.58 -4.38 -7.39
C THR A 228 -1.62 -3.39 -8.06
N THR A 229 -2.11 -2.26 -8.58
CA THR A 229 -1.27 -1.26 -9.26
C THR A 229 -0.75 -0.16 -8.33
N THR A 230 -1.56 0.29 -7.38
CA THR A 230 -1.28 1.45 -6.54
C THR A 230 -1.54 1.09 -5.08
N ILE A 231 -0.69 1.58 -4.18
CA ILE A 231 -0.91 1.52 -2.72
C ILE A 231 -1.16 2.95 -2.25
N VAL A 232 -2.25 3.18 -1.52
CA VAL A 232 -2.64 4.51 -1.03
C VAL A 232 -2.79 4.46 0.48
N GLY A 233 -2.21 5.43 1.19
CA GLY A 233 -2.36 5.58 2.62
C GLY A 233 -2.95 6.94 3.00
N TYR A 234 -4.00 6.91 3.81
CA TYR A 234 -4.72 8.05 4.35
C TYR A 234 -4.41 8.16 5.84
N LEU A 235 -3.74 9.24 6.23
CA LEU A 235 -3.51 9.57 7.63
C LEU A 235 -4.72 10.37 8.13
N ILE A 236 -5.38 9.85 9.17
CA ILE A 236 -6.67 10.36 9.66
C ILE A 236 -6.50 10.81 11.11
N ASP A 237 -6.97 12.02 11.42
CA ASP A 237 -7.11 12.51 12.80
C ASP A 237 -8.26 11.74 13.48
N LEU A 238 -7.96 10.98 14.54
CA LEU A 238 -8.97 10.14 15.21
C LEU A 238 -9.97 10.94 16.05
N GLU A 239 -9.66 12.21 16.38
CA GLU A 239 -10.55 13.09 17.14
C GLU A 239 -11.55 13.81 16.21
N SER A 240 -11.13 14.22 15.02
CA SER A 240 -11.98 14.94 14.05
C SER A 240 -12.52 14.10 12.90
N GLY A 241 -11.89 12.96 12.60
CA GLY A 241 -12.16 12.13 11.43
C GLY A 241 -11.64 12.70 10.11
N GLU A 242 -10.92 13.83 10.15
CA GLU A 242 -10.41 14.49 8.94
C GLU A 242 -9.13 13.81 8.43
N ILE A 243 -8.97 13.81 7.10
CA ILE A 243 -7.75 13.34 6.45
C ILE A 243 -6.65 14.40 6.63
N ALA A 244 -5.67 14.11 7.48
CA ALA A 244 -4.55 14.99 7.76
C ALA A 244 -3.52 15.02 6.61
N SER A 245 -3.29 13.87 5.97
CA SER A 245 -2.45 13.79 4.77
C SER A 245 -2.71 12.50 4.01
N VAL A 246 -2.32 12.48 2.73
CA VAL A 246 -2.39 11.29 1.89
C VAL A 246 -1.06 11.09 1.18
N SER A 247 -0.64 9.83 1.07
CA SER A 247 0.43 9.44 0.16
C SER A 247 0.05 8.22 -0.65
N ALA A 248 0.61 8.11 -1.83
CA ALA A 248 0.36 7.01 -2.73
C ALA A 248 1.61 6.64 -3.50
N LEU A 249 1.79 5.34 -3.72
CA LEU A 249 2.93 4.76 -4.40
C LEU A 249 2.44 3.75 -5.45
N LEU A 250 3.21 3.61 -6.53
CA LEU A 250 3.04 2.43 -7.38
C LEU A 250 3.42 1.19 -6.58
N ASN A 251 2.61 0.13 -6.68
CA ASN A 251 2.86 -1.10 -5.98
C ASN A 251 4.18 -1.72 -6.49
N PRO A 252 5.23 -1.81 -5.65
CA PRO A 252 6.55 -2.28 -6.10
C PRO A 252 6.55 -3.77 -6.46
N GLN A 253 5.50 -4.52 -6.13
CA GLN A 253 5.31 -5.88 -6.62
C GLN A 253 5.13 -5.97 -8.14
N VAL A 254 4.99 -4.85 -8.86
CA VAL A 254 5.15 -4.81 -10.33
C VAL A 254 6.47 -5.44 -10.78
N ALA A 255 7.50 -5.43 -9.93
CA ALA A 255 8.77 -6.12 -10.15
C ALA A 255 8.61 -7.65 -10.23
N ILE A 256 7.63 -8.25 -9.57
CA ILE A 256 7.43 -9.71 -9.54
C ILE A 256 6.18 -10.16 -10.31
N GLY A 257 5.35 -9.25 -10.78
CA GLY A 257 4.22 -9.51 -11.68
C GLY A 257 3.33 -8.28 -11.84
N GLU A 258 2.78 -8.10 -13.04
CA GLU A 258 1.90 -6.96 -13.34
C GLU A 258 0.55 -7.12 -12.64
N ASP A 259 -0.07 -8.30 -12.83
CA ASP A 259 -1.35 -8.68 -12.25
C ASP A 259 -1.20 -9.65 -11.08
N LEU A 260 -2.31 -9.99 -10.43
CA LEU A 260 -2.31 -10.90 -9.31
C LEU A 260 -1.83 -12.32 -9.68
N VAL A 261 -2.27 -12.86 -10.82
CA VAL A 261 -1.98 -14.25 -11.22
C VAL A 261 -0.50 -14.44 -11.55
N SER A 262 0.10 -13.48 -12.24
CA SER A 262 1.52 -13.46 -12.57
C SER A 262 2.39 -13.35 -11.31
N ARG A 263 1.99 -12.53 -10.32
CA ARG A 263 2.66 -12.48 -9.00
C ARG A 263 2.60 -13.83 -8.28
N ILE A 264 1.42 -14.45 -8.21
CA ILE A 264 1.25 -15.78 -7.59
C ILE A 264 2.15 -16.81 -8.30
N THR A 265 2.20 -16.77 -9.62
CA THR A 265 3.03 -17.66 -10.43
C THR A 265 4.51 -17.45 -10.14
N TYR A 266 4.97 -16.20 -10.05
CA TYR A 266 6.35 -15.87 -9.69
C TYR A 266 6.69 -16.35 -8.28
N ILE A 267 5.85 -16.03 -7.29
CA ILE A 267 6.02 -16.44 -5.89
C ILE A 267 6.17 -17.95 -5.80
N LYS A 268 5.27 -18.69 -6.45
CA LYS A 268 5.32 -20.16 -6.48
C LYS A 268 6.57 -20.70 -7.17
N LYS A 269 6.95 -20.12 -8.32
CA LYS A 269 8.10 -20.60 -9.12
C LYS A 269 9.43 -20.38 -8.41
N TYR A 270 9.59 -19.26 -7.72
CA TYR A 270 10.85 -18.84 -7.12
C TYR A 270 10.86 -18.92 -5.58
N ASN A 271 9.81 -19.49 -4.97
CA ASN A 271 9.59 -19.49 -3.53
C ASN A 271 9.75 -18.09 -2.91
N ALA A 272 9.22 -17.07 -3.60
CA ALA A 272 9.50 -15.65 -3.34
C ALA A 272 8.44 -14.98 -2.45
N ARG A 273 7.90 -15.71 -1.47
CA ARG A 273 6.84 -15.22 -0.58
C ARG A 273 7.33 -14.05 0.27
N ASP A 274 8.45 -14.23 0.97
CA ASP A 274 9.03 -13.20 1.84
C ASP A 274 9.42 -11.95 1.03
N LYS A 275 9.92 -12.16 -0.20
CA LYS A 275 10.19 -11.05 -1.13
C LYS A 275 8.91 -10.28 -1.48
N ALA A 276 7.83 -10.97 -1.80
CA ALA A 276 6.55 -10.33 -2.13
C ALA A 276 5.98 -9.54 -0.94
N GLN A 277 6.10 -10.08 0.27
CA GLN A 277 5.71 -9.41 1.50
C GLN A 277 6.58 -8.18 1.76
N HIS A 278 7.90 -8.33 1.72
CA HIS A 278 8.85 -7.25 2.01
C HIS A 278 8.66 -6.05 1.08
N LEU A 279 8.40 -6.28 -0.21
CA LEU A 279 8.06 -5.20 -1.15
C LEU A 279 6.85 -4.38 -0.69
N LEU A 280 5.82 -5.01 -0.11
CA LEU A 280 4.64 -4.29 0.41
C LEU A 280 4.96 -3.58 1.73
N LEU A 281 5.68 -4.24 2.64
CA LEU A 281 6.07 -3.64 3.93
C LEU A 281 6.94 -2.39 3.73
N ASP A 282 7.91 -2.45 2.81
CA ASP A 282 8.76 -1.30 2.47
C ASP A 282 7.92 -0.13 1.89
N ALA A 283 6.97 -0.43 1.00
CA ALA A 283 6.09 0.59 0.44
C ALA A 283 5.21 1.23 1.52
N ILE A 284 4.67 0.44 2.45
CA ILE A 284 3.83 0.95 3.54
C ILE A 284 4.66 1.77 4.53
N ASN A 285 5.89 1.35 4.83
CA ASN A 285 6.82 2.15 5.63
C ASN A 285 7.16 3.49 4.97
N GLN A 286 7.33 3.51 3.64
CA GLN A 286 7.50 4.76 2.89
C GLN A 286 6.24 5.63 2.95
N ILE A 287 5.04 5.05 2.83
CA ILE A 287 3.76 5.78 2.98
C ILE A 287 3.65 6.38 4.39
N ILE A 288 3.99 5.64 5.44
CA ILE A 288 4.02 6.13 6.82
C ILE A 288 4.97 7.33 6.93
N GLU A 289 6.17 7.23 6.39
CA GLU A 289 7.15 8.31 6.41
C GLU A 289 6.67 9.55 5.64
N GLU A 290 6.10 9.38 4.45
CA GLU A 290 5.64 10.50 3.63
C GLU A 290 4.41 11.20 4.23
N THR A 291 3.44 10.43 4.75
CA THR A 291 2.24 10.98 5.37
C THR A 291 2.57 11.75 6.65
N THR A 292 3.41 11.19 7.52
CA THR A 292 3.86 11.85 8.76
C THR A 292 4.66 13.12 8.48
N LYS A 293 5.57 13.10 7.49
CA LYS A 293 6.30 14.29 7.04
C LYS A 293 5.37 15.38 6.50
N LYS A 294 4.39 15.03 5.65
CA LYS A 294 3.40 15.99 5.11
C LYS A 294 2.55 16.61 6.21
N ALA A 295 2.12 15.82 7.18
CA ALA A 295 1.32 16.27 8.32
C ALA A 295 2.15 16.94 9.43
N LYS A 296 3.49 16.85 9.37
CA LYS A 296 4.43 17.37 10.38
C LYS A 296 4.19 16.78 11.78
N ILE A 297 3.94 15.48 11.85
CA ILE A 297 3.74 14.76 13.11
C ILE A 297 4.83 13.71 13.33
N SER A 298 5.02 13.28 14.59
CA SER A 298 5.77 12.04 14.84
C SER A 298 4.95 10.84 14.40
N ARG A 299 5.62 9.80 13.90
CA ARG A 299 5.02 8.48 13.67
C ARG A 299 4.46 7.87 14.95
N ASP A 300 4.94 8.31 16.12
CA ASP A 300 4.48 7.79 17.42
C ASP A 300 3.05 8.19 17.76
N LEU A 301 2.48 9.13 17.01
CA LEU A 301 1.09 9.53 17.15
C LEU A 301 0.16 8.68 16.27
N ILE A 302 0.68 7.77 15.44
CA ILE A 302 -0.12 6.78 14.73
C ILE A 302 -0.34 5.59 15.66
N VAL A 303 -1.59 5.41 16.09
CA VAL A 303 -1.95 4.44 17.15
C VAL A 303 -2.80 3.27 16.66
N ASP A 304 -3.31 3.33 15.43
CA ASP A 304 -4.08 2.25 14.82
C ASP A 304 -3.90 2.26 13.29
N VAL A 305 -3.89 1.08 12.69
CA VAL A 305 -3.75 0.92 11.24
C VAL A 305 -4.83 -0.01 10.73
N VAL A 306 -5.53 0.41 9.68
CA VAL A 306 -6.48 -0.43 8.94
C VAL A 306 -5.93 -0.66 7.55
N ILE A 307 -5.89 -1.92 7.11
CA ILE A 307 -5.48 -2.26 5.75
C ILE A 307 -6.59 -2.99 4.99
N VAL A 308 -6.79 -2.60 3.75
CA VAL A 308 -7.70 -3.26 2.80
C VAL A 308 -6.97 -3.61 1.50
N GLY A 309 -7.52 -4.55 0.76
CA GLY A 309 -7.04 -4.95 -0.55
C GLY A 309 -7.67 -6.25 -0.99
N ASN A 310 -7.58 -6.56 -2.28
CA ASN A 310 -8.07 -7.84 -2.78
C ASN A 310 -7.35 -9.00 -2.08
N THR A 311 -7.98 -10.17 -2.04
CA THR A 311 -7.50 -11.34 -1.31
C THR A 311 -6.04 -11.68 -1.58
N GLY A 312 -5.58 -11.52 -2.82
CA GLY A 312 -4.20 -11.74 -3.19
C GLY A 312 -3.23 -10.76 -2.53
N MET A 313 -3.54 -9.46 -2.58
CA MET A 313 -2.73 -8.41 -1.94
C MET A 313 -2.73 -8.54 -0.42
N HIS A 314 -3.92 -8.79 0.16
CA HIS A 314 -4.09 -9.10 1.58
C HIS A 314 -3.17 -10.24 2.03
N HIS A 315 -3.21 -11.38 1.33
CA HIS A 315 -2.39 -12.54 1.68
C HIS A 315 -0.90 -12.27 1.51
N MET A 316 -0.48 -11.54 0.48
CA MET A 316 0.93 -11.18 0.30
C MET A 316 1.44 -10.26 1.41
N PHE A 317 0.63 -9.28 1.86
CA PHE A 317 1.00 -8.37 2.95
C PHE A 317 1.21 -9.11 4.27
N PHE A 318 0.34 -10.07 4.58
CA PHE A 318 0.47 -10.89 5.80
C PHE A 318 1.46 -12.06 5.67
N GLY A 319 2.19 -12.18 4.55
CA GLY A 319 3.17 -13.26 4.34
C GLY A 319 2.52 -14.64 4.24
N LEU A 320 1.26 -14.71 3.79
CA LEU A 320 0.48 -15.95 3.70
C LEU A 320 0.69 -16.65 2.34
N PRO A 321 0.50 -17.99 2.29
CA PRO A 321 0.47 -18.72 1.02
C PRO A 321 -0.61 -18.21 0.06
N THR A 322 -0.25 -18.01 -1.21
CA THR A 322 -1.17 -17.53 -2.26
C THR A 322 -1.38 -18.54 -3.40
N GLU A 323 -0.70 -19.69 -3.38
CA GLU A 323 -0.66 -20.58 -4.56
C GLU A 323 -2.02 -21.20 -4.91
N TYR A 324 -2.91 -21.33 -3.91
CA TYR A 324 -4.26 -21.87 -4.06
C TYR A 324 -5.31 -20.83 -4.46
N LEU A 325 -4.95 -19.54 -4.47
CA LEU A 325 -5.81 -18.48 -5.03
C LEU A 325 -5.84 -18.54 -6.56
N ALA A 326 -4.78 -19.04 -7.20
CA ALA A 326 -4.69 -19.20 -8.65
C ALA A 326 -5.09 -20.61 -9.15
N LYS A 327 -5.64 -21.47 -8.28
CA LYS A 327 -6.06 -22.82 -8.62
C LYS A 327 -7.48 -23.06 -8.13
N ALA A 328 -8.36 -23.55 -8.99
CA ALA A 328 -9.68 -24.00 -8.56
C ALA A 328 -9.54 -24.99 -7.39
N PRO A 329 -10.30 -24.82 -6.29
CA PRO A 329 -11.48 -23.95 -6.12
C PRO A 329 -11.21 -22.52 -5.58
N PHE A 330 -10.03 -21.94 -5.82
CA PHE A 330 -9.66 -20.55 -5.52
C PHE A 330 -9.80 -20.19 -4.03
N VAL A 331 -9.25 -21.03 -3.17
CA VAL A 331 -9.49 -20.96 -1.72
C VAL A 331 -8.49 -20.06 -1.01
N PRO A 332 -8.94 -19.05 -0.25
CA PRO A 332 -8.07 -18.31 0.65
C PRO A 332 -7.71 -19.16 1.88
N VAL A 333 -6.59 -18.81 2.52
CA VAL A 333 -6.16 -19.47 3.77
C VAL A 333 -7.21 -19.37 4.87
N PHE A 334 -7.88 -18.23 5.03
CA PHE A 334 -8.99 -18.03 5.95
C PHE A 334 -9.87 -16.86 5.49
N LYS A 335 -11.00 -16.67 6.17
CA LYS A 335 -11.94 -15.56 5.96
C LYS A 335 -12.16 -14.66 7.18
N ALA A 336 -11.68 -15.04 8.36
CA ALA A 336 -11.81 -14.23 9.58
C ALA A 336 -11.04 -12.89 9.47
N PRO A 337 -11.43 -11.85 10.23
CA PRO A 337 -10.62 -10.64 10.35
C PRO A 337 -9.28 -10.90 11.04
N ILE A 338 -8.30 -10.04 10.79
CA ILE A 338 -6.98 -10.06 11.46
C ILE A 338 -6.85 -8.85 12.38
N ASN A 339 -6.29 -9.08 13.56
CA ASN A 339 -5.68 -8.05 14.41
C ASN A 339 -4.29 -8.54 14.79
N ILE A 340 -3.25 -7.82 14.39
CA ILE A 340 -1.85 -8.18 14.65
C ILE A 340 -1.04 -6.94 14.99
N SER A 341 -0.06 -7.06 15.88
CA SER A 341 0.87 -5.97 16.17
C SER A 341 1.65 -5.57 14.91
N ALA A 342 1.78 -4.26 14.69
CA ALA A 342 2.62 -3.66 13.65
C ALA A 342 4.07 -4.15 13.73
N GLU A 343 4.57 -4.42 14.94
CA GLU A 343 5.92 -4.95 15.18
C GLU A 343 6.12 -6.35 14.57
N ASN A 344 5.11 -7.22 14.68
CA ASN A 344 5.16 -8.56 14.09
C ASN A 344 5.18 -8.54 12.56
N LEU A 345 4.76 -7.42 11.96
CA LEU A 345 4.82 -7.17 10.52
C LEU A 345 6.05 -6.33 10.14
N HIS A 346 6.93 -5.98 11.09
CA HIS A 346 8.08 -5.11 10.87
C HIS A 346 7.71 -3.74 10.28
N LEU A 347 6.53 -3.23 10.59
CA LEU A 347 6.16 -1.85 10.30
C LEU A 347 6.86 -0.91 11.29
N ILE A 348 7.40 0.19 10.78
CA ILE A 348 8.19 1.13 11.57
C ILE A 348 7.27 2.16 12.23
N LEU A 349 6.52 1.69 13.23
CA LEU A 349 5.60 2.43 14.09
C LEU A 349 6.00 2.23 15.57
N SER A 350 5.34 2.93 16.49
CA SER A 350 5.55 2.67 17.92
C SER A 350 5.12 1.26 18.32
N HIS A 351 5.63 0.81 19.46
CA HIS A 351 5.25 -0.47 20.04
C HIS A 351 3.73 -0.50 20.31
N ASN A 352 3.15 -1.70 20.16
CA ASN A 352 1.74 -1.99 20.42
C ASN A 352 0.70 -1.35 19.47
N VAL A 353 1.11 -0.78 18.33
CA VAL A 353 0.16 -0.37 17.30
C VAL A 353 -0.48 -1.61 16.67
N ASN A 354 -1.82 -1.63 16.60
CA ASN A 354 -2.56 -2.72 15.97
C ASN A 354 -2.69 -2.48 14.46
N VAL A 355 -2.58 -3.56 13.69
CA VAL A 355 -2.91 -3.62 12.27
C VAL A 355 -4.14 -4.51 12.11
N TYR A 356 -5.25 -3.87 11.73
CA TYR A 356 -6.52 -4.52 11.45
C TYR A 356 -6.74 -4.72 9.95
N SER A 357 -7.24 -5.89 9.57
CA SER A 357 -7.86 -6.09 8.26
C SER A 357 -9.23 -6.76 8.41
N PRO A 358 -10.26 -6.29 7.66
CA PRO A 358 -11.57 -6.94 7.62
C PRO A 358 -11.53 -8.41 7.17
N PRO A 359 -12.62 -9.17 7.30
CA PRO A 359 -12.69 -10.53 6.78
C PRO A 359 -12.57 -10.58 5.24
N VAL A 360 -11.93 -11.60 4.69
CA VAL A 360 -11.92 -11.85 3.24
C VAL A 360 -13.22 -12.54 2.80
N ILE A 361 -13.81 -12.12 1.69
CA ILE A 361 -15.08 -12.70 1.19
C ILE A 361 -14.83 -14.01 0.42
N ALA A 362 -13.94 -14.00 -0.57
CA ALA A 362 -13.66 -15.13 -1.46
C ALA A 362 -12.22 -15.07 -2.03
N GLY A 363 -11.86 -16.01 -2.91
CA GLY A 363 -10.51 -16.05 -3.51
C GLY A 363 -10.11 -14.81 -4.31
N TYR A 364 -11.07 -14.15 -4.96
CA TYR A 364 -10.86 -12.96 -5.79
C TYR A 364 -11.64 -11.74 -5.31
N VAL A 365 -12.37 -11.84 -4.19
CA VAL A 365 -13.11 -10.72 -3.59
C VAL A 365 -12.58 -10.51 -2.19
N GLY A 366 -11.86 -9.42 -1.98
CA GLY A 366 -11.10 -9.16 -0.77
C GLY A 366 -11.76 -8.18 0.19
N THR A 367 -10.91 -7.56 1.00
CA THR A 367 -11.30 -6.62 2.05
C THR A 367 -11.54 -5.22 1.50
N ASP A 368 -10.98 -4.90 0.34
CA ASP A 368 -11.28 -3.71 -0.47
C ASP A 368 -12.78 -3.62 -0.79
N THR A 369 -13.39 -4.71 -1.26
CA THR A 369 -14.83 -4.76 -1.54
C THR A 369 -15.67 -4.49 -0.29
N ILE A 370 -15.22 -4.92 0.89
CA ILE A 370 -15.88 -4.58 2.17
C ILE A 370 -15.74 -3.08 2.44
N GLY A 371 -14.56 -2.50 2.22
CA GLY A 371 -14.33 -1.07 2.30
C GLY A 371 -15.34 -0.29 1.45
N CYS A 372 -15.53 -0.69 0.19
CA CYS A 372 -16.52 -0.10 -0.72
C CYS A 372 -17.97 -0.26 -0.22
N ALA A 373 -18.33 -1.44 0.30
CA ALA A 373 -19.69 -1.70 0.80
C ALA A 373 -20.02 -0.91 2.08
N VAL A 374 -19.02 -0.70 2.95
CA VAL A 374 -19.16 0.11 4.16
C VAL A 374 -19.23 1.59 3.82
N SER A 375 -18.31 2.08 2.96
CA SER A 375 -18.25 3.51 2.60
C SER A 375 -19.46 3.98 1.79
N SER A 376 -19.97 3.15 0.89
CA SER A 376 -21.18 3.45 0.10
C SER A 376 -22.48 3.33 0.88
N ASN A 377 -22.44 2.69 2.06
CA ASN A 377 -23.62 2.37 2.85
C ASN A 377 -24.67 1.49 2.12
N ILE A 378 -24.26 0.76 1.06
CA ILE A 378 -25.16 -0.05 0.23
C ILE A 378 -25.94 -1.10 1.02
N HIS A 379 -25.32 -1.61 2.09
CA HIS A 379 -25.89 -2.57 3.03
C HIS A 379 -27.04 -2.00 3.89
N ASN A 380 -27.31 -0.70 3.84
CA ASN A 380 -28.42 -0.06 4.56
C ASN A 380 -29.51 0.46 3.62
N PHE A 381 -29.35 0.35 2.30
CA PHE A 381 -30.36 0.81 1.36
C PHE A 381 -31.58 -0.12 1.36
N GLU A 382 -32.77 0.45 1.18
CA GLU A 382 -34.01 -0.32 0.98
C GLU A 382 -34.07 -0.89 -0.46
N LYS A 383 -33.67 -0.08 -1.44
CA LYS A 383 -33.69 -0.44 -2.86
C LYS A 383 -32.47 -1.27 -3.25
N PHE A 384 -32.68 -2.22 -4.16
CA PHE A 384 -31.57 -2.88 -4.85
C PHE A 384 -30.67 -1.85 -5.51
N SER A 385 -29.39 -1.97 -5.21
CA SER A 385 -28.35 -1.08 -5.68
C SER A 385 -27.18 -1.90 -6.21
N LEU A 386 -26.46 -1.35 -7.17
CA LEU A 386 -25.27 -1.95 -7.76
C LEU A 386 -24.08 -1.02 -7.50
N LEU A 387 -23.09 -1.52 -6.79
CA LEU A 387 -21.78 -0.91 -6.66
C LEU A 387 -20.84 -1.61 -7.65
N ILE A 388 -20.08 -0.80 -8.37
CA ILE A 388 -19.06 -1.25 -9.33
C ILE A 388 -17.75 -0.61 -8.91
N ASP A 389 -16.80 -1.43 -8.49
CA ASP A 389 -15.41 -1.04 -8.30
C ASP A 389 -14.63 -1.39 -9.57
N ILE A 390 -14.08 -0.37 -10.22
CA ILE A 390 -13.40 -0.48 -11.50
C ILE A 390 -11.90 -0.29 -11.26
N GLY A 391 -11.18 -1.41 -11.19
CA GLY A 391 -9.73 -1.44 -11.14
C GLY A 391 -9.14 -2.46 -12.11
N THR A 392 -7.97 -2.99 -11.76
CA THR A 392 -7.34 -4.10 -12.51
C THR A 392 -8.25 -5.33 -12.58
N ASN A 393 -9.02 -5.55 -11.51
CA ASN A 393 -10.18 -6.41 -11.50
C ASN A 393 -11.45 -5.55 -11.45
N GLY A 394 -12.56 -6.10 -11.94
CA GLY A 394 -13.88 -5.48 -11.79
C GLY A 394 -14.64 -6.19 -10.68
N GLU A 395 -14.81 -5.55 -9.54
CA GLU A 395 -15.61 -6.07 -8.44
C GLU A 395 -17.02 -5.46 -8.49
N LEU A 396 -18.02 -6.33 -8.38
CA LEU A 396 -19.43 -5.96 -8.39
C LEU A 396 -20.05 -6.34 -7.05
N VAL A 397 -20.83 -5.45 -6.47
CA VAL A 397 -21.68 -5.73 -5.29
C VAL A 397 -23.10 -5.32 -5.61
N ILE A 398 -24.03 -6.27 -5.54
CA ILE A 398 -25.46 -6.03 -5.76
C ILE A 398 -26.27 -6.45 -4.54
N GLY A 399 -27.21 -5.62 -4.13
CA GLY A 399 -28.11 -5.95 -3.03
C GLY A 399 -28.66 -4.74 -2.31
N ASN A 400 -29.06 -4.97 -1.06
CA ASN A 400 -29.67 -3.99 -0.16
C ASN A 400 -29.56 -4.47 1.30
N LYS A 401 -30.33 -3.89 2.22
CA LYS A 401 -30.32 -4.26 3.66
C LYS A 401 -30.67 -5.71 3.99
N TYR A 402 -31.30 -6.45 3.06
CA TYR A 402 -31.65 -7.85 3.27
C TYR A 402 -30.51 -8.80 2.89
N GLY A 403 -29.51 -8.32 2.18
CA GLY A 403 -28.35 -9.11 1.78
C GLY A 403 -27.62 -8.51 0.59
N LEU A 404 -26.34 -8.84 0.50
CA LEU A 404 -25.45 -8.46 -0.59
C LEU A 404 -24.93 -9.72 -1.28
N SER A 405 -24.82 -9.65 -2.59
CA SER A 405 -24.11 -10.63 -3.43
C SER A 405 -22.96 -9.91 -4.13
N THR A 406 -21.85 -10.62 -4.33
CA THR A 406 -20.67 -10.05 -4.97
C THR A 406 -19.99 -11.04 -5.89
N GLY A 407 -19.30 -10.52 -6.89
CA GLY A 407 -18.44 -11.27 -7.79
C GLY A 407 -17.29 -10.40 -8.25
N SER A 408 -16.21 -11.04 -8.70
CA SER A 408 -15.09 -10.39 -9.36
C SER A 408 -15.02 -10.89 -10.80
N CYS A 409 -14.75 -10.00 -11.73
CA CYS A 409 -14.50 -10.32 -13.13
C CYS A 409 -13.13 -9.77 -13.55
N ALA A 410 -12.49 -10.47 -14.50
CA ALA A 410 -11.30 -9.94 -15.15
C ALA A 410 -11.72 -8.81 -16.10
N ALA A 411 -11.66 -7.57 -15.64
CA ALA A 411 -11.87 -6.40 -16.47
C ALA A 411 -10.69 -6.19 -17.44
N GLY A 412 -9.47 -6.56 -17.00
CA GLY A 412 -8.23 -6.33 -17.74
C GLY A 412 -7.78 -4.88 -17.65
N SER A 413 -6.51 -4.63 -18.00
CA SER A 413 -5.86 -3.33 -17.81
C SER A 413 -6.06 -2.34 -18.97
N ALA A 414 -7.08 -2.56 -19.82
CA ALA A 414 -7.37 -1.72 -20.99
C ALA A 414 -7.70 -0.27 -20.60
N LEU A 415 -8.53 -0.08 -19.56
CA LEU A 415 -8.86 1.24 -18.99
C LEU A 415 -7.67 1.86 -18.23
N GLU A 416 -6.66 1.07 -17.86
CA GLU A 416 -5.39 1.58 -17.34
C GLU A 416 -4.39 1.94 -18.47
N GLY A 417 -4.82 1.83 -19.73
CA GLY A 417 -4.02 2.09 -20.92
C GLY A 417 -3.07 0.94 -21.31
N ALA A 418 -3.13 -0.21 -20.64
CA ALA A 418 -2.31 -1.36 -20.97
C ALA A 418 -2.89 -2.17 -22.14
N HIS A 419 -2.03 -2.85 -22.88
CA HIS A 419 -2.36 -3.60 -24.10
C HIS A 419 -3.01 -2.78 -25.24
N ILE A 420 -3.09 -1.45 -25.11
CA ILE A 420 -3.49 -0.52 -26.17
C ILE A 420 -2.22 0.11 -26.78
N GLN A 421 -2.14 0.19 -28.11
CA GLN A 421 -0.93 0.63 -28.84
C GLN A 421 -0.41 1.99 -28.35
N PHE A 422 -1.32 2.95 -28.21
CA PHE A 422 -1.07 4.31 -27.70
C PHE A 422 -1.62 4.51 -26.28
N GLY A 423 -2.03 3.44 -25.60
CA GLY A 423 -2.53 3.54 -24.24
C GLY A 423 -1.43 3.84 -23.24
N MET A 424 -1.75 4.69 -22.27
CA MET A 424 -0.91 5.05 -21.14
C MET A 424 -1.76 5.37 -19.91
N ARG A 425 -1.16 5.40 -18.73
CA ARG A 425 -1.84 5.89 -17.52
C ARG A 425 -2.12 7.39 -17.63
N ALA A 426 -3.12 7.87 -16.89
CA ALA A 426 -3.37 9.30 -16.74
C ALA A 426 -2.13 10.01 -16.16
N ALA A 427 -1.45 10.78 -17.02
CA ALA A 427 -0.22 11.49 -16.70
C ALA A 427 -0.06 12.67 -17.67
N GLU A 428 0.85 13.59 -17.38
CA GLU A 428 1.15 14.70 -18.29
C GLU A 428 1.43 14.19 -19.72
N GLY A 429 0.73 14.77 -20.70
CA GLY A 429 0.77 14.34 -22.10
C GLY A 429 -0.22 13.23 -22.49
N SER A 430 -1.00 12.68 -21.57
CA SER A 430 -2.12 11.77 -21.93
C SER A 430 -3.35 12.55 -22.38
N ILE A 431 -3.99 12.10 -23.45
CA ILE A 431 -5.31 12.58 -23.87
C ILE A 431 -6.35 12.04 -22.86
N GLU A 432 -7.03 12.95 -22.14
CA GLU A 432 -8.07 12.64 -21.13
C GLU A 432 -9.50 12.84 -21.64
N ASN A 433 -9.66 13.51 -22.78
CA ASN A 433 -10.96 13.71 -23.40
C ASN A 433 -10.80 13.83 -24.91
N VAL A 434 -11.74 13.24 -25.65
CA VAL A 434 -11.86 13.34 -27.10
C VAL A 434 -13.31 13.65 -27.42
N ASP A 435 -13.53 14.74 -28.15
CA ASP A 435 -14.80 15.07 -28.77
C ASP A 435 -14.62 15.05 -30.29
N ILE A 436 -15.56 14.47 -31.03
CA ILE A 436 -15.48 14.36 -32.49
C ILE A 436 -16.73 15.01 -33.06
N ASP A 437 -16.54 16.09 -33.80
CA ASP A 437 -17.64 16.77 -34.48
C ASP A 437 -18.32 15.79 -35.45
N ARG A 438 -19.65 15.65 -35.36
CA ARG A 438 -20.38 14.65 -36.15
C ARG A 438 -20.51 15.01 -37.62
N GLU A 439 -20.41 16.30 -37.96
CA GLU A 439 -20.55 16.78 -39.34
C GLU A 439 -19.19 16.88 -40.02
N THR A 440 -18.19 17.47 -39.36
CA THR A 440 -16.86 17.66 -39.95
C THR A 440 -15.92 16.47 -39.72
N LEU A 441 -16.22 15.61 -38.72
CA LEU A 441 -15.36 14.54 -38.23
C LEU A 441 -14.03 15.04 -37.61
N ASP A 442 -13.95 16.34 -37.29
CA ASP A 442 -12.76 16.91 -36.67
C ASP A 442 -12.69 16.55 -35.18
N PRO A 443 -11.56 16.01 -34.70
CA PRO A 443 -11.38 15.71 -33.29
C PRO A 443 -10.87 16.93 -32.51
N THR A 444 -11.51 17.21 -31.38
CA THR A 444 -10.99 18.09 -30.32
C THR A 444 -10.50 17.24 -29.17
N ILE A 445 -9.27 17.49 -28.70
CA ILE A 445 -8.65 16.72 -27.62
C ILE A 445 -8.32 17.60 -26.43
N LYS A 446 -8.44 17.03 -25.23
CA LYS A 446 -7.93 17.62 -23.99
C LYS A 446 -6.77 16.77 -23.49
N VAL A 447 -5.64 17.41 -23.21
CA VAL A 447 -4.40 16.74 -22.80
C VAL A 447 -4.03 17.19 -21.39
N ILE A 448 -3.72 16.23 -20.51
CA ILE A 448 -3.26 16.52 -19.16
C ILE A 448 -1.96 17.33 -19.24
N GLY A 449 -1.93 18.49 -18.57
CA GLY A 449 -0.78 19.40 -18.57
C GLY A 449 -0.70 20.34 -19.78
N ASN A 450 -1.64 20.26 -20.73
CA ASN A 450 -1.69 21.11 -21.92
C ASN A 450 -0.38 21.07 -22.75
N VAL A 451 0.22 19.89 -22.85
CA VAL A 451 1.43 19.61 -23.63
C VAL A 451 1.10 18.79 -24.88
N ARG A 452 2.09 18.54 -25.74
CA ARG A 452 1.92 17.66 -26.91
C ARG A 452 1.50 16.24 -26.46
N PRO A 453 0.45 15.64 -27.06
CA PRO A 453 -0.01 14.32 -26.65
C PRO A 453 1.03 13.24 -26.98
N VAL A 454 1.23 12.31 -26.04
CA VAL A 454 2.13 11.16 -26.16
C VAL A 454 1.42 9.82 -26.00
N GLY A 455 0.14 9.83 -25.62
CA GLY A 455 -0.73 8.65 -25.54
C GLY A 455 -2.15 8.99 -25.08
N ILE A 456 -2.96 7.97 -24.83
CA ILE A 456 -4.38 8.03 -24.48
C ILE A 456 -4.57 7.33 -23.13
N CYS A 457 -5.24 7.95 -22.17
CA CYS A 457 -5.64 7.28 -20.92
C CYS A 457 -7.06 6.68 -21.04
N GLY A 458 -7.49 5.98 -19.99
CA GLY A 458 -8.81 5.35 -19.93
C GLY A 458 -9.98 6.31 -19.98
#